data_AF-A0A832NJG6-F1
#
_entry.id   AF-A0A832NJG6-F1
#
_cell.length_a   1.000
_cell.length_b   1.000
_cell.length_c   1.000
_cell.angle_alpha   90.00
_cell.angle_beta   90.00
_cell.angle_gamma   90.00
#
_symmetry.space_group_name_H-M   'P 1'
#
loop_
_entity.id
_entity.type
_entity.pdbx_description
1 polymer ?
#
loop_
_entity_poly.entity_id
_entity_poly.type
_entity_poly.pdbx_seq_one_letter_code
_entity_poly.pdbx_strand_id
1 'polypeptide(L)'
;MLGNPVLLRGDKLGLFCSTRCPGDLILKAYDLAKKLRDDGVTVISGFHSPVEKECLRILLRGRQPIIICPGRSLANLRVPGEWKRPLESGRLLLLSPFGAKHRRVTANLARRRNEFVAAIADKLCFIHVSAGGELEALRDRVRQSGKALIEADGGVGLGVDEADPPHG
;
A
#
# COMPACT_ATOMS: atom_id res chain seq x y z
N MET A 1 4.42 -11.54 12.93
CA MET A 1 4.97 -10.22 12.56
C MET A 1 6.49 -10.25 12.73
N LEU A 2 7.22 -9.31 12.12
CA LEU A 2 8.68 -9.17 12.28
C LEU A 2 9.05 -7.68 12.20
N GLY A 3 9.83 -7.16 13.15
CA GLY A 3 10.19 -5.74 13.23
C GLY A 3 9.52 -5.04 14.42
N ASN A 4 9.45 -3.71 14.38
CA ASN A 4 8.99 -2.90 15.52
C ASN A 4 7.45 -2.79 15.58
N PRO A 5 6.75 -3.36 16.59
CA PRO A 5 5.30 -3.28 16.71
C PRO A 5 4.77 -1.89 17.06
N VAL A 6 5.61 -0.99 17.61
CA VAL A 6 5.20 0.37 18.00
C VAL A 6 4.69 1.17 16.81
N LEU A 7 5.14 0.83 15.59
CA LEU A 7 4.72 1.48 14.35
C LEU A 7 3.21 1.36 14.07
N LEU A 8 2.51 0.43 14.72
CA LEU A 8 1.05 0.29 14.59
C LEU A 8 0.24 1.34 15.36
N ARG A 9 0.87 2.00 16.35
CA ARG A 9 0.19 2.95 17.25
C ARG A 9 0.00 4.34 16.64
N GLY A 10 0.75 4.68 15.59
CA GLY A 10 0.68 5.99 14.93
C GLY A 10 -0.39 6.09 13.86
N ASP A 11 -0.51 7.29 13.27
CA ASP A 11 -1.30 7.56 12.07
C ASP A 11 -0.62 6.93 10.84
N LYS A 12 -1.38 6.14 10.08
CA LYS A 12 -0.89 5.28 8.99
C LYS A 12 -1.65 5.60 7.71
N LEU A 13 -0.90 5.88 6.63
CA LEU A 13 -1.46 5.95 5.29
C LEU A 13 -1.37 4.59 4.59
N GLY A 14 -2.52 4.01 4.28
CA GLY A 14 -2.65 2.83 3.43
C GLY A 14 -2.47 3.20 1.96
N LEU A 15 -1.45 2.66 1.30
CA LEU A 15 -1.17 2.96 -0.11
C LEU A 15 -1.54 1.76 -1.00
N PHE A 16 -2.34 2.01 -2.04
CA PHE A 16 -2.76 1.00 -3.00
C PHE A 16 -2.60 1.46 -4.45
N CYS A 17 -2.32 0.51 -5.34
CA CYS A 17 -2.36 0.72 -6.77
C CYS A 17 -2.71 -0.58 -7.48
N SER A 18 -3.55 -0.51 -8.50
CA SER A 18 -3.78 -1.61 -9.44
C SER A 18 -2.48 -2.08 -10.10
N THR A 19 -2.47 -3.33 -10.58
CA THR A 19 -1.30 -3.91 -11.26
C THR A 19 -0.99 -3.26 -12.59
N ARG A 20 -2.03 -2.87 -13.34
CA ARG A 20 -1.94 -2.03 -14.52
C ARG A 20 -2.19 -0.59 -14.10
N CYS A 21 -1.26 0.30 -14.43
CA CYS A 21 -1.36 1.73 -14.13
C CYS A 21 -0.97 2.52 -15.38
N PRO A 22 -1.78 3.50 -15.82
CA PRO A 22 -1.43 4.46 -16.85
C PRO A 22 -0.11 5.18 -16.55
N GLY A 23 0.68 5.44 -17.59
CA GLY A 23 2.06 5.95 -17.44
C GLY A 23 2.16 7.35 -16.83
N ASP A 24 1.19 8.21 -17.10
CA ASP A 24 1.04 9.54 -16.52
C ASP A 24 0.83 9.49 -14.98
N LEU A 25 0.06 8.51 -14.50
CA LEU A 25 -0.17 8.30 -13.07
C LEU A 25 1.05 7.70 -12.35
N ILE A 26 1.96 7.04 -13.06
CA ILE A 26 3.20 6.48 -12.47
C ILE A 26 4.07 7.61 -11.91
N LEU A 27 4.22 8.71 -12.64
CA LEU A 27 5.04 9.84 -12.18
C LEU A 27 4.44 10.49 -10.94
N LYS A 28 3.12 10.72 -10.93
CA LYS A 28 2.38 11.22 -9.75
C LYS A 28 2.58 10.30 -8.54
N ALA A 29 2.56 8.98 -8.73
CA ALA A 29 2.79 8.01 -7.66
C ALA A 29 4.19 8.14 -7.04
N TYR A 30 5.20 8.43 -7.86
CA TYR A 30 6.58 8.58 -7.39
C TYR A 30 6.77 9.90 -6.66
N ASP A 31 6.16 10.99 -7.14
CA ASP A 31 6.18 12.28 -6.45
C ASP A 31 5.43 12.22 -5.12
N LEU A 32 4.28 11.54 -5.08
CA LEU A 32 3.61 11.22 -3.83
C LEU A 32 4.53 10.43 -2.88
N ALA A 33 5.20 9.38 -3.35
CA ALA A 33 6.09 8.60 -2.50
C ALA A 33 7.27 9.43 -1.95
N LYS A 34 7.82 10.37 -2.73
CA LYS A 34 8.83 11.33 -2.26
C LYS A 34 8.25 12.25 -1.19
N LYS A 35 7.06 12.82 -1.42
CA LYS A 35 6.39 13.68 -0.45
C LYS A 35 6.11 12.97 0.87
N LEU A 36 5.51 11.77 0.81
CA LEU A 36 5.26 10.95 2.01
C LEU A 36 6.54 10.62 2.77
N ARG A 37 7.63 10.38 2.06
CA ARG A 37 8.96 10.15 2.64
C ARG A 37 9.48 11.40 3.36
N ASP A 38 9.42 12.54 2.70
CA ASP A 38 9.99 13.81 3.17
C ASP A 38 9.18 14.37 4.33
N ASP A 39 7.86 14.20 4.31
CA ASP A 39 6.92 14.59 5.37
C ASP A 39 6.92 13.63 6.57
N GLY A 40 7.70 12.54 6.53
CA GLY A 40 7.78 11.62 7.65
C GLY A 40 6.56 10.70 7.83
N VAL A 41 5.69 10.57 6.81
CA VAL A 41 4.43 9.82 6.91
C VAL A 41 4.66 8.32 7.04
N THR A 42 3.98 7.69 8.00
CA THR A 42 4.00 6.22 8.13
C THR A 42 3.15 5.61 7.02
N VAL A 43 3.78 4.81 6.16
CA VAL A 43 3.08 4.15 5.03
C VAL A 43 2.90 2.67 5.30
N ILE A 44 1.69 2.16 5.08
CA ILE A 44 1.37 0.74 5.09
C ILE A 44 0.86 0.27 3.72
N SER A 45 1.47 -0.77 3.18
CA SER A 45 1.04 -1.39 1.92
C SER A 45 1.59 -2.79 1.79
N GLY A 46 1.08 -3.57 0.85
CA GLY A 46 1.68 -4.85 0.46
C GLY A 46 2.69 -4.76 -0.68
N PHE A 47 2.86 -3.57 -1.28
CA PHE A 47 3.89 -3.27 -2.27
C PHE A 47 4.03 -4.32 -3.38
N HIS A 48 2.90 -4.66 -4.02
CA HIS A 48 2.80 -5.76 -4.96
C HIS A 48 2.86 -5.33 -6.43
N SER A 49 2.17 -4.25 -6.79
CA SER A 49 2.21 -3.74 -8.17
C SER A 49 3.59 -3.17 -8.50
N PRO A 50 3.95 -3.05 -9.79
CA PRO A 50 5.21 -2.39 -10.20
C PRO A 50 5.35 -0.98 -9.62
N VAL A 51 4.27 -0.21 -9.64
CA VAL A 51 4.22 1.15 -9.08
C VAL A 51 4.44 1.11 -7.57
N GLU A 52 3.71 0.27 -6.83
CA GLU A 52 3.89 0.20 -5.37
C GLU A 52 5.33 -0.23 -5.00
N LYS A 53 5.94 -1.14 -5.76
CA LYS A 53 7.34 -1.56 -5.52
C LYS A 53 8.32 -0.41 -5.69
N GLU A 54 8.12 0.45 -6.69
CA GLU A 54 8.99 1.62 -6.86
C GLU A 54 8.71 2.66 -5.78
N CYS A 55 7.45 2.88 -5.37
CA CYS A 55 7.13 3.68 -4.20
C CYS A 55 7.86 3.15 -2.95
N LEU A 56 7.90 1.82 -2.72
CA LEU A 56 8.66 1.23 -1.62
C LEU A 56 10.15 1.56 -1.71
N ARG A 57 10.76 1.48 -2.91
CA ARG A 57 12.17 1.82 -3.11
C ARG A 57 12.46 3.28 -2.78
N ILE A 58 11.55 4.20 -3.13
CA ILE A 58 11.64 5.62 -2.77
C ILE A 58 11.51 5.79 -1.25
N LEU A 59 10.50 5.16 -0.64
CA LEU A 59 10.22 5.26 0.79
C LEU A 59 11.39 4.72 1.63
N LEU A 60 12.00 3.59 1.24
CA LEU A 60 13.12 2.97 1.97
C LEU A 60 14.37 3.86 2.04
N ARG A 61 14.49 4.89 1.19
CA ARG A 61 15.59 5.86 1.24
C ARG A 61 15.39 6.95 2.31
N GLY A 62 14.21 7.04 2.93
CA GLY A 62 13.90 8.05 3.95
C GLY A 62 14.08 7.58 5.39
N ARG A 63 13.52 8.39 6.32
CA ARG A 63 13.52 8.20 7.79
C ARG A 63 12.13 8.08 8.43
N GLN A 64 11.07 7.98 7.64
CA GLN A 64 9.69 7.69 8.04
C GLN A 64 9.37 6.20 8.28
N PRO A 65 8.53 5.81 9.25
CA PRO A 65 8.19 4.39 9.43
C PRO A 65 7.50 3.75 8.21
N ILE A 66 7.75 2.46 7.99
CA ILE A 66 7.15 1.70 6.89
C ILE A 66 6.59 0.38 7.43
N ILE A 67 5.39 0.02 6.98
CA ILE A 67 4.78 -1.27 7.29
C ILE A 67 4.51 -2.01 5.97
N ILE A 68 5.13 -3.17 5.81
CA ILE A 68 4.95 -4.03 4.63
C ILE A 68 4.02 -5.18 5.00
N CYS A 69 2.96 -5.34 4.21
CA CYS A 69 1.96 -6.40 4.35
C CYS A 69 1.97 -7.39 3.19
N PRO A 70 2.79 -8.45 3.22
CA PRO A 70 2.81 -9.43 2.14
C PRO A 70 1.47 -10.17 2.01
N GLY A 71 1.07 -10.48 0.77
CA GLY A 71 -0.07 -11.34 0.45
C GLY A 71 0.15 -12.84 0.78
N ARG A 72 0.96 -13.15 1.80
CA ARG A 72 1.37 -14.50 2.21
C ARG A 72 1.92 -14.50 3.63
N SER A 73 2.17 -15.67 4.19
CA SER A 73 2.79 -15.82 5.50
C SER A 73 4.22 -15.29 5.54
N LEU A 74 4.64 -14.83 6.72
CA LEU A 74 6.03 -14.49 7.02
C LEU A 74 6.88 -15.73 7.35
N ALA A 75 6.27 -16.91 7.49
CA ALA A 75 7.02 -18.15 7.70
C ALA A 75 8.03 -18.35 6.57
N ASN A 76 9.30 -18.56 6.95
CA ASN A 76 10.43 -18.72 6.01
C ASN A 76 10.62 -17.53 5.05
N LEU A 77 10.21 -16.33 5.45
CA LEU A 77 10.48 -15.13 4.65
C LEU A 77 11.98 -14.84 4.61
N ARG A 78 12.58 -14.97 3.43
CA ARG A 78 13.90 -14.42 3.17
C ARG A 78 13.80 -12.90 3.08
N VAL A 79 14.35 -12.21 4.07
CA VAL A 79 14.38 -10.74 4.13
C VAL A 79 15.33 -10.20 3.05
N PRO A 80 14.84 -9.37 2.11
CA PRO A 80 15.69 -8.67 1.13
C PRO A 80 16.75 -7.80 1.83
N GLY A 81 17.92 -7.67 1.21
CA GLY A 81 19.03 -6.89 1.79
C GLY A 81 18.66 -5.44 2.12
N GLU A 82 17.87 -4.80 1.25
CA GLU A 82 17.34 -3.44 1.42
C GLU A 82 16.43 -3.28 2.64
N TRP A 83 15.84 -4.36 3.16
CA TRP A 83 14.93 -4.31 4.32
C TRP A 83 15.66 -4.51 5.65
N LYS A 84 16.89 -5.05 5.63
CA LYS A 84 17.64 -5.36 6.85
C LYS A 84 17.91 -4.12 7.72
N ARG A 85 18.54 -3.09 7.15
CA ARG A 85 18.84 -1.85 7.88
C ARG A 85 17.58 -1.16 8.42
N PRO A 86 16.48 -1.02 7.65
CA PRO A 86 15.21 -0.52 8.19
C PRO A 86 14.62 -1.38 9.32
N LEU A 87 14.77 -2.70 9.27
CA LEU A 87 14.34 -3.58 10.38
C LEU A 87 15.20 -3.38 11.62
N GLU A 88 16.53 -3.36 11.46
CA GLU A 88 17.50 -3.17 12.54
C GLU A 88 17.33 -1.81 13.24
N SER A 89 17.09 -0.75 12.46
CA SER A 89 16.81 0.60 12.99
C SER A 89 15.40 0.78 13.55
N GLY A 90 14.58 -0.28 13.59
CA GLY A 90 13.25 -0.26 14.20
C GLY A 90 12.21 0.56 13.43
N ARG A 91 12.47 0.89 12.17
CA ARG A 91 11.58 1.72 11.33
C ARG A 91 10.79 0.94 10.28
N LEU A 92 11.06 -0.34 10.12
CA LEU A 92 10.29 -1.23 9.26
C LEU A 92 9.58 -2.30 10.08
N LEU A 93 8.33 -2.56 9.73
CA LEU A 93 7.53 -3.66 10.27
C LEU A 93 6.99 -4.52 9.13
N LEU A 94 7.20 -5.84 9.20
CA LEU A 94 6.56 -6.82 8.34
C LEU A 94 5.37 -7.42 9.08
N LEU A 95 4.17 -7.24 8.53
CA LEU A 95 2.92 -7.64 9.16
C LEU A 95 2.09 -8.48 8.19
N SER A 96 1.71 -9.69 8.57
CA SER A 96 0.90 -10.56 7.73
C SER A 96 -0.25 -11.15 8.54
N PRO A 97 -1.50 -11.12 8.03
CA PRO A 97 -2.62 -11.81 8.65
C PRO A 97 -2.64 -13.31 8.34
N PHE A 98 -1.62 -13.85 7.66
CA PHE A 98 -1.63 -15.22 7.15
C PHE A 98 -0.74 -16.18 7.94
N GLY A 99 -1.36 -17.27 8.42
CA GLY A 99 -0.65 -18.40 9.02
C GLY A 99 0.22 -19.18 8.02
N ALA A 100 1.12 -20.02 8.54
CA ALA A 100 2.22 -20.69 7.82
C ALA A 100 1.82 -21.48 6.55
N LYS A 101 0.56 -21.92 6.45
CA LYS A 101 0.03 -22.64 5.27
C LYS A 101 0.00 -21.78 4.00
N HIS A 102 -0.10 -20.46 4.12
CA HIS A 102 -0.22 -19.56 2.97
C HIS A 102 1.17 -19.13 2.48
N ARG A 103 1.86 -20.02 1.76
CA ARG A 103 3.27 -19.79 1.36
C ARG A 103 3.44 -18.93 0.11
N ARG A 104 2.44 -18.91 -0.78
CA ARG A 104 2.48 -18.18 -2.06
C ARG A 104 1.38 -17.13 -2.10
N VAL A 105 1.66 -16.03 -2.80
CA VAL A 105 0.64 -15.00 -3.07
C VAL A 105 -0.34 -15.54 -4.11
N THR A 106 -1.63 -15.31 -3.90
CA THR A 106 -2.72 -15.58 -4.84
C THR A 106 -3.63 -14.37 -4.91
N ALA A 107 -4.51 -14.28 -5.91
CA ALA A 107 -5.48 -13.19 -6.01
C ALA A 107 -6.35 -13.07 -4.73
N ASN A 108 -6.87 -14.19 -4.21
CA ASN A 108 -7.65 -14.20 -2.97
C ASN A 108 -6.84 -13.72 -1.75
N LEU A 109 -5.56 -14.12 -1.63
CA LEU A 109 -4.71 -13.64 -0.53
C LEU A 109 -4.33 -12.17 -0.70
N ALA A 110 -4.13 -11.70 -1.94
CA ALA A 110 -3.92 -10.29 -2.21
C ALA A 110 -5.15 -9.45 -1.83
N ARG A 111 -6.36 -9.90 -2.17
CA ARG A 111 -7.61 -9.27 -1.75
C ARG A 111 -7.74 -9.19 -0.23
N ARG A 112 -7.58 -10.32 0.47
CA ARG A 112 -7.63 -10.37 1.95
C ARG A 112 -6.55 -9.51 2.60
N ARG A 113 -5.36 -9.42 1.98
CA ARG A 113 -4.30 -8.50 2.41
C ARG A 113 -4.74 -7.05 2.26
N ASN A 114 -5.36 -6.70 1.13
CA ASN A 114 -5.79 -5.34 0.88
C ASN A 114 -6.87 -4.91 1.90
N GLU A 115 -7.84 -5.78 2.15
CA GLU A 115 -8.86 -5.58 3.19
C GLU A 115 -8.22 -5.40 4.58
N PHE A 116 -7.23 -6.24 4.91
CA PHE A 116 -6.49 -6.12 6.16
C PHE A 116 -5.76 -4.77 6.29
N VAL A 117 -5.03 -4.34 5.25
CA VAL A 117 -4.34 -3.04 5.23
C VAL A 117 -5.34 -1.90 5.37
N ALA A 118 -6.45 -1.95 4.63
CA ALA A 118 -7.47 -0.91 4.67
C ALA A 118 -8.16 -0.79 6.03
N ALA A 119 -8.38 -1.92 6.70
CA ALA A 119 -8.97 -1.94 8.04
C ALA A 119 -8.06 -1.24 9.06
N ILE A 120 -6.76 -1.56 9.06
CA ILE A 120 -5.84 -1.07 10.08
C ILE A 120 -5.25 0.31 9.80
N ALA A 121 -5.12 0.72 8.54
CA ALA A 121 -4.66 2.07 8.19
C ALA A 121 -5.65 3.13 8.69
N ASP A 122 -5.22 4.35 8.94
CA ASP A 122 -6.09 5.42 9.43
C ASP A 122 -6.69 6.21 8.25
N LYS A 123 -5.86 6.41 7.21
CA LYS A 123 -6.22 7.05 5.94
C LYS A 123 -5.81 6.14 4.80
N LEU A 124 -6.48 6.25 3.65
CA LEU A 124 -6.17 5.45 2.47
C LEU A 124 -5.91 6.35 1.27
N CYS A 125 -4.91 5.98 0.46
CA CYS A 125 -4.63 6.59 -0.82
C CYS A 125 -4.60 5.50 -1.89
N PHE A 126 -5.43 5.68 -2.92
CA PHE A 126 -5.49 4.82 -4.09
C PHE A 126 -4.86 5.58 -5.26
N ILE A 127 -3.63 5.23 -5.62
CA ILE A 127 -2.89 5.88 -6.71
C ILE A 127 -3.62 5.71 -8.04
N HIS A 128 -4.02 4.48 -8.31
CA HIS A 128 -4.79 4.13 -9.50
C HIS A 128 -5.61 2.88 -9.20
N VAL A 129 -6.84 2.88 -9.70
CA VAL A 129 -7.80 1.80 -9.58
C VAL A 129 -8.31 1.52 -10.99
N SER A 130 -8.23 0.27 -11.40
CA SER A 130 -8.74 -0.17 -12.70
C SER A 130 -10.21 -0.51 -12.57
N ALA A 131 -11.02 -0.09 -13.55
CA ALA A 131 -12.45 -0.36 -13.58
C ALA A 131 -12.75 -1.88 -13.54
N GLY A 132 -13.77 -2.26 -12.78
CA GLY A 132 -14.19 -3.64 -12.56
C GLY A 132 -13.23 -4.47 -11.70
N GLY A 133 -12.19 -3.85 -11.12
CA GLY A 133 -11.16 -4.53 -10.36
C GLY A 133 -11.49 -4.75 -8.88
N GLU A 134 -10.83 -5.72 -8.25
CA GLU A 134 -10.94 -5.95 -6.79
C GLU A 134 -10.59 -4.73 -5.93
N LEU A 135 -9.69 -3.88 -6.44
CA LEU A 135 -9.29 -2.67 -5.74
C LEU A 135 -10.38 -1.58 -5.79
N GLU A 136 -11.19 -1.56 -6.85
CA GLU A 136 -12.37 -0.69 -6.97
C GLU A 136 -13.43 -1.08 -5.95
N ALA A 137 -13.77 -2.36 -5.91
CA ALA A 137 -14.70 -2.88 -4.90
C ALA A 137 -14.21 -2.62 -3.46
N LEU A 138 -12.90 -2.61 -3.22
CA LEU A 138 -12.35 -2.20 -1.93
C LEU A 138 -12.55 -0.70 -1.68
N ARG A 139 -12.16 0.16 -2.62
CA ARG A 139 -12.29 1.62 -2.54
C ARG A 139 -13.74 2.03 -2.22
N ASP A 140 -14.70 1.43 -2.91
CA ASP A 140 -16.10 1.81 -2.77
C ASP A 140 -16.65 1.37 -1.40
N ARG A 141 -16.29 0.17 -0.93
CA ARG A 141 -16.64 -0.31 0.42
C ARG A 141 -16.09 0.59 1.53
N VAL A 142 -14.82 1.00 1.44
CA VAL A 142 -14.20 1.85 2.47
C VAL A 142 -14.72 3.28 2.44
N ARG A 143 -15.12 3.77 1.26
CA ARG A 143 -15.79 5.08 1.10
C ARG A 143 -17.14 5.06 1.82
N GLN A 144 -17.91 3.99 1.66
CA GLN A 144 -19.20 3.81 2.33
C GLN A 144 -19.05 3.69 3.85
N SER A 145 -17.94 3.14 4.36
CA SER A 145 -17.69 3.05 5.80
C SER A 145 -17.12 4.34 6.41
N GLY A 146 -17.03 5.43 5.67
CA GLY A 146 -16.54 6.74 6.16
C GLY A 146 -15.02 6.79 6.38
N LYS A 147 -14.25 5.87 5.79
CA LYS A 147 -12.79 5.89 5.91
C LYS A 147 -12.22 7.10 5.17
N ALA A 148 -11.25 7.79 5.77
CA ALA A 148 -10.62 8.95 5.15
C ALA A 148 -9.83 8.53 3.89
N LEU A 149 -10.21 9.09 2.74
CA LEU A 149 -9.52 8.92 1.47
C LEU A 149 -8.72 10.18 1.14
N ILE A 150 -7.45 10.02 0.77
CA ILE A 150 -6.57 11.11 0.32
C ILE A 150 -6.25 10.88 -1.16
N GLU A 151 -6.29 11.96 -1.94
CA GLU A 151 -5.86 11.94 -3.33
C GLU A 151 -4.35 11.76 -3.45
N ALA A 152 -3.92 11.15 -4.56
CA ALA A 152 -2.50 11.02 -4.86
C ALA A 152 -1.83 12.39 -5.14
N ASP A 153 -2.66 13.41 -5.42
CA ASP A 153 -2.34 14.77 -5.82
C ASP A 153 -2.24 15.73 -4.60
N GLY A 154 -2.69 15.28 -3.41
CA GLY A 154 -2.71 16.09 -2.19
C GLY A 154 -3.95 16.95 -1.96
N GLY A 155 -5.00 16.79 -2.78
CA GLY A 155 -6.33 17.39 -2.59
C GLY A 155 -7.30 16.50 -1.79
N VAL A 156 -8.35 17.10 -1.24
CA VAL A 156 -9.46 16.37 -0.61
C VAL A 156 -10.34 15.81 -1.73
N GLY A 157 -10.45 14.47 -1.76
CA GLY A 157 -11.15 13.66 -2.74
C GLY A 157 -12.47 14.20 -3.27
N LEU A 158 -12.50 14.68 -4.51
CA LEU A 158 -13.69 14.58 -5.37
C LEU A 158 -13.39 13.55 -6.44
N GLY A 159 -13.94 12.35 -6.25
CA GLY A 159 -13.90 11.30 -7.27
C GLY A 159 -14.43 11.83 -8.59
N VAL A 160 -13.58 11.85 -9.59
CA VAL A 160 -14.01 11.91 -10.98
C VAL A 160 -13.85 10.52 -11.57
N ASP A 161 -15.00 9.94 -11.89
CA ASP A 161 -15.14 8.85 -12.84
C ASP A 161 -14.52 9.31 -14.16
N GLU A 162 -13.36 8.74 -14.49
CA GLU A 162 -12.93 8.69 -15.89
C GLU A 162 -13.42 7.34 -16.43
N ALA A 163 -14.66 7.36 -16.91
CA ALA A 163 -15.20 6.29 -17.73
C ALA A 163 -14.35 6.19 -18.99
N ASP A 164 -13.56 5.12 -19.08
CA ASP A 164 -12.87 4.74 -20.32
C ASP A 164 -13.96 4.44 -21.38
N PRO A 165 -13.96 5.12 -22.54
CA PRO A 165 -14.93 4.81 -23.59
C PRO A 165 -14.67 3.40 -24.12
N PRO A 166 -15.71 2.62 -24.48
CA PRO A 166 -15.52 1.28 -25.01
C PRO A 166 -14.74 1.36 -26.32
N HIS A 167 -13.56 0.74 -26.33
CA HIS A 167 -12.84 0.48 -27.56
C HIS A 167 -13.64 -0.50 -28.43
N GLY A 168 -14.17 0.01 -29.55
CA GLY A 168 -14.32 -0.66 -30.85
C GLY A 168 -15.14 -1.93 -30.92
#